data_AF-A0A951R4U2-F1
#
_entry.id   AF-A0A951R4U2-F1
#
_cell.length_a   1.000
_cell.length_b   1.000
_cell.length_c   1.000
_cell.angle_alpha   90.00
_cell.angle_beta   90.00
_cell.angle_gamma   90.00
#
_symmetry.space_group_name_H-M   'P 1'
#
loop_
_entity.id
_entity.type
_entity.pdbx_description
1 polymer ?
#
loop_
_entity_poly.entity_id
_entity_poly.type
_entity_poly.pdbx_seq_one_letter_code
_entity_poly.pdbx_strand_id
1 'polypeptide(L)' 'MLCTKVDVKEKKDSKEQYLMISLLDLNSGDVFDVLEKDLEMLKNLTPMTKYKVDLKLSSSKYGLSLTIETIGDNLGGI' A
#
# COMPACT_ATOMS: atom_id res chain seq x y z
N MET A 1 8.65 -5.22 -8.21
CA MET A 1 8.25 -4.03 -7.43
C MET A 1 8.77 -4.14 -6.01
N LEU A 2 9.30 -3.06 -5.46
CA LEU A 2 9.85 -2.98 -4.11
C LEU A 2 9.02 -1.99 -3.29
N CYS A 3 8.60 -2.36 -2.08
CA CYS A 3 8.06 -1.40 -1.13
C CYS A 3 9.19 -0.52 -0.60
N THR A 4 9.18 0.77 -0.94
CA THR A 4 10.23 1.72 -0.56
C THR A 4 9.86 2.53 0.68
N LYS A 5 8.57 2.77 0.89
CA LYS A 5 8.09 3.58 2.01
C LYS A 5 6.67 3.19 2.44
N VAL A 6 6.41 3.23 3.74
CA VAL A 6 5.08 3.11 4.33
C VAL A 6 4.90 4.26 5.31
N ASP A 7 3.98 5.18 5.01
CA ASP A 7 3.65 6.32 5.86
C ASP A 7 2.17 6.30 6.27
N VAL A 8 1.88 6.63 7.52
CA VAL A 8 0.51 6.99 7.93
C VAL A 8 0.35 8.50 7.73
N LYS A 9 -0.63 8.90 6.93
CA LYS A 9 -0.97 10.29 6.65
C LYS A 9 -2.38 10.59 7.12
N GLU A 10 -2.62 11.86 7.46
CA GLU A 10 -3.93 12.33 7.89
C GLU A 10 -4.48 13.30 6.83
N LYS A 11 -5.74 13.13 6.43
CA LYS A 11 -6.42 14.11 5.59
C LYS A 11 -6.61 15.41 6.38
N LYS A 12 -6.06 16.51 5.86
CA LYS A 12 -6.15 17.85 6.46
C LYS A 12 -7.56 18.26 6.89
N ASP A 13 -8.59 17.85 6.15
CA ASP A 13 -9.97 18.31 6.38
C ASP A 13 -10.83 17.40 7.25
N SER A 14 -10.51 16.10 7.35
CA SER A 14 -11.40 15.11 8.01
C SER A 14 -10.77 14.39 9.19
N LYS A 15 -9.48 14.60 9.45
CA LYS A 15 -8.69 13.82 10.41
C LYS A 15 -8.67 12.31 10.13
N GLU A 16 -9.19 11.88 8.98
CA GLU A 16 -9.13 10.49 8.55
C GLU A 16 -7.67 10.13 8.23
N GLN A 17 -7.18 9.12 8.93
CA GLN A 17 -5.88 8.55 8.68
C GLN A 17 -5.96 7.55 7.51
N TYR A 18 -4.95 7.58 6.66
CA TYR A 18 -4.76 6.64 5.56
C TYR A 18 -3.28 6.28 5.48
N LEU A 19 -3.00 5.07 5.02
CA LEU A 19 -1.66 4.64 4.71
C LEU A 19 -1.30 5.05 3.29
N MET A 20 -0.07 5.49 3.10
CA MET A 20 0.54 5.67 1.80
C MET A 20 1.71 4.69 1.69
N ILE A 21 1.59 3.74 0.76
CA ILE A 21 2.66 2.80 0.42
C ILE A 21 3.29 3.22 -0.90
N SER A 22 4.55 3.62 -0.86
CA SER A 22 5.32 3.90 -2.06
C SER A 22 5.94 2.61 -2.59
N LEU A 23 5.63 2.28 -3.85
CA LEU A 23 6.14 1.12 -4.56
C LEU A 23 7.03 1.60 -5.71
N LEU A 24 8.24 1.03 -5.79
CA LEU A 24 9.16 1.23 -6.92
C LEU A 24 9.03 0.05 -7.88
N ASP A 25 8.72 0.31 -9.14
CA ASP A 25 8.97 -0.68 -10.18
C ASP A 25 10.47 -0.73 -10.49
N LEU A 26 11.04 -1.93 -10.39
CA LEU A 26 12.48 -2.14 -10.63
C LEU A 26 12.82 -2.16 -12.11
N ASN A 27 11.83 -2.37 -12.99
CA ASN A 27 12.03 -2.41 -14.42
C ASN A 27 11.99 -1.01 -15.05
N SER A 28 10.98 -0.21 -14.74
CA SER A 28 10.88 1.16 -15.27
C SER A 28 11.55 2.21 -14.39
N GLY A 29 11.76 1.93 -13.10
CA GLY A 29 12.22 2.92 -12.13
C GLY A 29 11.10 3.84 -11.62
N ASP A 30 9.86 3.63 -12.05
CA ASP A 30 8.73 4.46 -11.64
C ASP A 30 8.35 4.20 -10.20
N VAL A 31 8.01 5.28 -9.48
CA VAL A 31 7.45 5.20 -8.12
C VAL A 31 5.98 5.56 -8.17
N PHE A 32 5.13 4.73 -7.58
CA PHE A 32 3.72 5.02 -7.43
C PHE A 32 3.26 4.75 -6.00
N ASP A 33 2.34 5.60 -5.55
CA ASP A 33 1.81 5.57 -4.19
C ASP A 33 0.44 4.88 -4.18
N VAL A 34 0.31 3.86 -3.35
CA VAL A 34 -0.95 3.18 -3.03
C VAL A 34 -1.52 3.78 -1.76
N LEU A 35 -2.76 4.23 -1.82
CA LEU A 35 -3.47 4.83 -0.69
C LEU A 35 -4.41 3.79 -0.09
N GLU A 36 -4.11 3.33 1.12
CA GLU A 36 -4.98 2.38 1.84
C GLU A 36 -5.68 3.09 3.01
N LYS A 37 -7.00 2.96 3.09
CA LYS A 37 -7.80 3.64 4.13
C LYS A 37 -8.13 2.70 5.28
N ASP A 38 -8.02 1.39 5.08
CA ASP A 38 -8.25 0.41 6.12
C ASP A 38 -6.98 0.17 6.95
N LEU A 39 -6.86 0.92 8.04
CA LEU A 39 -5.74 0.80 9.00
C LEU A 39 -5.80 -0.49 9.82
N GLU A 40 -6.92 -1.21 9.84
CA GLU A 40 -7.01 -2.49 10.57
C GLU A 40 -6.18 -3.57 9.89
N MET A 41 -6.07 -3.54 8.57
CA MET A 41 -5.22 -4.46 7.79
C MET A 41 -3.74 -4.38 8.21
N LEU A 42 -3.31 -3.28 8.84
CA LEU A 42 -1.92 -3.04 9.23
C LEU A 42 -1.59 -3.48 10.65
N LYS A 43 -2.59 -3.58 11.54
CA LYS A 43 -2.37 -4.00 12.93
C LYS A 43 -1.74 -5.40 13.00
N ASN A 44 -1.94 -6.20 11.95
CA ASN A 44 -1.44 -7.56 11.84
C ASN A 44 -0.08 -7.66 11.12
N LEU A 45 0.50 -6.54 10.68
CA LEU A 45 1.81 -6.52 10.04
C LEU A 45 2.91 -6.53 11.09
N THR A 46 3.70 -7.58 11.08
CA THR A 46 4.96 -7.68 11.83
C THR A 46 6.05 -6.91 11.09
N PRO A 47 6.83 -6.04 11.77
CA PRO A 47 7.98 -5.36 11.17
C PRO A 47 9.00 -6.34 10.57
N MET A 48 9.83 -5.85 9.64
CA MET A 48 10.93 -6.63 9.02
C MET A 48 10.48 -7.95 8.39
N THR A 49 9.24 -8.02 7.91
CA THR A 49 8.62 -9.24 7.39
C THR A 49 8.10 -9.01 5.98
N LYS A 50 8.29 -10.00 5.11
CA LYS A 50 7.79 -10.01 3.73
C LYS A 50 6.37 -10.55 3.70
N TYR A 51 5.49 -9.91 2.94
CA TYR A 51 4.10 -10.33 2.76
C TYR A 51 3.77 -10.46 1.28
N LYS A 52 2.90 -11.41 0.95
CA LYS A 52 2.23 -11.43 -0.35
C LYS A 52 1.06 -10.44 -0.29
N VAL A 53 1.01 -9.50 -1.22
CA VAL A 53 -0.04 -8.47 -1.25
C VAL A 53 -0.74 -8.54 -2.59
N ASP A 54 -2.07 -8.66 -2.54
CA ASP A 54 -2.94 -8.62 -3.70
C ASP A 54 -3.41 -7.18 -3.91
N LEU A 55 -3.14 -6.65 -5.10
CA LEU A 55 -3.48 -5.28 -5.49
C LEU A 55 -4.61 -5.31 -6.51
N LYS A 56 -5.62 -4.47 -6.29
CA LYS A 56 -6.74 -4.29 -7.20
C LYS A 56 -6.58 -3.00 -7.98
N LEU A 57 -6.42 -3.14 -9.29
CA LEU A 57 -6.44 -2.02 -10.23
C LEU A 57 -7.87 -1.83 -10.73
N SER A 58 -8.45 -0.66 -10.45
CA SER A 58 -9.75 -0.24 -10.94
C SER A 58 -9.62 0.97 -11.85
N SER A 59 -10.46 1.06 -12.88
CA SER A 59 -10.55 2.25 -13.72
C SER A 59 -11.81 3.02 -13.38
N SER A 60 -11.69 4.35 -13.40
CA SER A 60 -12.81 5.27 -13.20
C SER A 60 -12.77 6.36 -14.26
N LYS A 61 -13.85 7.15 -14.34
CA LYS A 61 -13.89 8.41 -15.11
C LYS A 61 -12.69 9.33 -14.81
N TYR A 62 -12.11 9.25 -13.62
CA TYR A 62 -11.05 10.13 -13.13
C TYR A 62 -9.65 9.51 -13.24
N GLY A 63 -9.53 8.33 -13.85
CA GLY A 63 -8.27 7.63 -14.05
C GLY A 63 -8.23 6.26 -13.38
N LEU A 64 -7.01 5.71 -13.30
CA LEU A 64 -6.72 4.43 -12.68
C LEU A 64 -6.52 4.60 -11.18
N SER A 65 -7.10 3.69 -10.39
CA SER A 65 -6.94 3.62 -8.95
C SER A 65 -6.43 2.24 -8.58
N LEU A 66 -5.32 2.20 -7.84
CA LEU A 66 -4.74 0.99 -7.29
C LEU A 66 -5.00 0.96 -5.78
N THR A 67 -5.58 -0.13 -5.28
CA THR A 67 -5.91 -0.33 -3.86
C THR A 67 -5.41 -1.70 -3.40
N ILE A 68 -5.20 -1.87 -2.09
CA ILE A 68 -4.81 -3.16 -1.52
C ILE A 68 -6.10 -3.95 -1.29
N GLU A 69 -6.24 -5.09 -1.94
CA GLU A 69 -7.42 -5.94 -1.76
C GLU A 69 -7.21 -6.89 -0.58
N THR A 70 -6.01 -7.46 -0.46
CA THR A 70 -5.70 -8.39 0.63
C THR A 70 -4.19 -8.42 0.91
N ILE A 71 -3.83 -8.46 2.19
CA ILE A 71 -2.49 -8.83 2.64
C ILE A 71 -2.56 -10.31 3.02
N GLY A 72 -1.95 -11.14 2.18
CA GLY A 72 -1.90 -12.59 2.33
C GLY A 72 -0.69 -13.06 3.14
N ASP A 73 -0.17 -14.23 2.75
CA ASP A 73 0.79 -14.99 3.55
C ASP A 73 2.04 -14.19 3.95
N ASN A 74 2.46 -14.42 5.20
CA ASN A 74 3.78 -14.04 5.72
C ASN A 74 4.84 -14.95 5.09
N LEU A 75 5.76 -14.35 4.34
CA LEU A 75 6.84 -15.03 3.61
C LEU A 75 8.17 -15.08 4.40
N GLY A 76 8.14 -14.71 5.68
CA GLY A 76 9.30 -14.67 6.57
C GLY A 76 9.99 -13.32 6.65
N GLY A 77 11.07 -13.26 7.42
CA GLY A 77 11.83 -12.03 7.65
C GLY A 77 12.58 -11.50 6.42
N ILE A 78 12.90 -10.21 6.46
CA ILE A 78 13.88 -9.57 5.57
C ILE A 78 15.29 -9.85 6.06
#